data_AF-A0A4Y9IV64-F1
#
_entry.id   AF-A0A4Y9IV64-F1
#
_cell.length_a   1.000
_cell.length_b   1.000
_cell.length_c   1.000
_cell.angle_alpha   90.00
_cell.angle_beta   90.00
_cell.angle_gamma   90.00
#
_symmetry.space_group_name_H-M   'P 1'
#
loop_
_entity.id
_entity.type
_entity.pdbx_description
1 polymer ?
#
loop_
_entity_poly.entity_id
_entity_poly.type
_entity_poly.pdbx_seq_one_letter_code
_entity_poly.pdbx_strand_id
1 'polypeptide(L)'
;MKKREKVDIYFKMNSHYYLLFSVVQMADNGKVDLKITDFYNVFIIEKDGNTREDGVMTELEMESSTFISKAEMSYHADGSFLRKNKDYNDIKYYNPYGKGVRWTPIDSIVDFQPIMHICIRRMEIYNKRISNIPIDTDKRKSHICECDELFDLEGTYLIVLFIRHKSFPFCRCGSRHNYCCLLYTSKKKKKMSTGIMDIFLLKQEGHSR
;
A
#
# COMPACT_ATOMS: atom_id res chain seq x y z
N MET A 1 -14.07 3.99 -7.99
CA MET A 1 -14.37 2.65 -7.48
C MET A 1 -15.75 2.63 -6.86
N LYS A 2 -16.58 1.67 -7.26
CA LYS A 2 -17.83 1.29 -6.59
C LYS A 2 -17.55 0.35 -5.42
N LYS A 3 -18.55 0.14 -4.57
CA LYS A 3 -18.46 -0.84 -3.49
C LYS A 3 -18.08 -2.23 -4.01
N ARG A 4 -17.11 -2.85 -3.33
CA ARG A 4 -16.47 -4.13 -3.66
C ARG A 4 -15.71 -4.15 -4.99
N GLU A 5 -15.53 -3.00 -5.64
CA GLU A 5 -14.51 -2.94 -6.70
C GLU A 5 -13.12 -3.05 -6.07
N LYS A 6 -12.24 -3.73 -6.81
CA LYS A 6 -10.88 -4.02 -6.43
C LYS A 6 -9.92 -3.39 -7.45
N VAL A 7 -8.85 -2.77 -6.99
CA VAL A 7 -7.73 -2.33 -7.82
C VAL A 7 -6.50 -3.09 -7.38
N ASP A 8 -5.90 -3.84 -8.29
CA ASP A 8 -4.65 -4.55 -8.09
C ASP A 8 -3.49 -3.64 -8.49
N ILE A 9 -2.48 -3.52 -7.62
CA ILE A 9 -1.31 -2.67 -7.86
C ILE A 9 -0.15 -3.55 -8.33
N TYR A 10 0.28 -3.32 -9.56
CA TYR A 10 1.41 -3.99 -10.18
C TYR A 10 2.55 -3.00 -10.38
N PHE A 11 3.79 -3.49 -10.32
CA PHE A 11 4.88 -2.82 -11.03
C PHE A 11 5.34 -3.68 -12.22
N LYS A 12 5.88 -3.00 -13.23
CA LYS A 12 6.47 -3.62 -14.39
C LYS A 12 7.99 -3.64 -14.24
N MET A 13 8.60 -4.79 -14.49
CA MET A 13 10.06 -4.96 -14.51
C MET A 13 10.40 -6.05 -15.50
N ASN A 14 11.35 -5.80 -16.41
CA ASN A 14 11.81 -6.78 -17.40
C ASN A 14 10.65 -7.49 -18.15
N SER A 15 9.66 -6.71 -18.60
CA SER A 15 8.44 -7.20 -19.28
C SER A 15 7.53 -8.14 -18.47
N HIS A 16 7.74 -8.21 -17.15
CA HIS A 16 6.88 -8.96 -16.23
C HIS A 16 6.14 -8.02 -15.30
N TYR A 17 5.01 -8.49 -14.76
CA TYR A 17 4.16 -7.74 -13.84
C TYR A 17 4.11 -8.43 -12.48
N TYR A 18 4.30 -7.66 -11.42
CA TYR A 18 4.47 -8.15 -10.06
C TYR A 18 3.42 -7.50 -9.15
N LEU A 19 2.52 -8.30 -8.55
CA LEU A 19 1.31 -7.82 -7.82
C LEU A 19 1.58 -7.39 -6.36
N LEU A 20 1.94 -6.15 -6.09
CA LEU A 20 2.31 -5.71 -4.74
C LEU A 20 1.24 -5.99 -3.68
N PHE A 21 0.04 -5.48 -3.93
CA PHE A 21 -1.13 -5.62 -3.07
C PHE A 21 -2.37 -5.25 -3.87
N SER A 22 -3.51 -5.37 -3.24
CA SER A 22 -4.79 -4.95 -3.79
C SER A 22 -5.53 -4.01 -2.86
N VAL A 23 -6.24 -3.04 -3.42
CA VAL A 23 -7.12 -2.12 -2.69
C VAL A 23 -8.56 -2.44 -3.05
N VAL A 24 -9.39 -2.70 -2.04
CA VAL A 24 -10.81 -2.97 -2.16
C VAL A 24 -11.58 -1.82 -1.52
N GLN A 25 -12.53 -1.26 -2.28
CA GLN A 25 -13.45 -0.26 -1.76
C GLN A 25 -14.57 -0.95 -0.98
N MET A 26 -14.60 -0.79 0.35
CA MET A 26 -15.56 -1.47 1.22
C MET A 26 -16.87 -0.70 1.37
N ALA A 27 -16.83 0.64 1.37
CA ALA A 27 -18.01 1.47 1.48
C ALA A 27 -18.68 1.78 0.14
N ASP A 28 -19.91 2.28 0.22
CA ASP A 28 -20.67 2.78 -0.93
C ASP A 28 -19.97 3.99 -1.59
N ASN A 29 -20.40 4.32 -2.82
CA ASN A 29 -19.78 5.36 -3.63
C ASN A 29 -19.59 6.69 -2.86
N GLY A 30 -18.34 7.14 -2.78
CA GLY A 30 -17.99 8.45 -2.22
C GLY A 30 -17.46 8.43 -0.79
N LYS A 31 -17.52 7.30 -0.06
CA LYS A 31 -16.90 7.15 1.26
C LYS A 31 -15.60 6.38 1.13
N VAL A 32 -14.48 6.91 1.61
CA VAL A 32 -13.23 6.16 1.60
C VAL A 32 -13.25 5.20 2.79
N ASP A 33 -13.35 3.92 2.49
CA ASP A 33 -13.29 2.82 3.44
C ASP A 33 -12.58 1.70 2.71
N LEU A 34 -11.29 1.60 2.97
CA LEU A 34 -10.38 0.86 2.13
C LEU A 34 -9.96 -0.38 2.88
N LYS A 35 -10.00 -1.51 2.17
CA LYS A 35 -9.32 -2.71 2.60
C LYS A 35 -8.14 -2.97 1.68
N ILE A 36 -6.95 -3.09 2.24
CA ILE A 36 -5.74 -3.49 1.52
C ILE A 36 -5.49 -4.97 1.80
N THR A 37 -5.31 -5.76 0.75
CA THR A 37 -5.17 -7.22 0.81
C THR A 37 -4.07 -7.72 -0.12
N ASP A 38 -3.86 -9.03 -0.11
CA ASP A 38 -3.01 -9.74 -1.08
C ASP A 38 -1.56 -9.27 -1.07
N PHE A 39 -1.00 -9.08 0.12
CA PHE A 39 0.43 -8.86 0.31
C PHE A 39 1.19 -10.17 0.06
N TYR A 40 2.08 -10.20 -0.93
CA TYR A 40 2.79 -11.44 -1.31
C TYR A 40 4.25 -11.42 -0.90
N ASN A 41 4.61 -11.97 0.27
CA ASN A 41 6.01 -12.10 0.74
C ASN A 41 6.83 -10.79 0.70
N VAL A 42 6.17 -9.64 0.70
CA VAL A 42 6.76 -8.29 0.56
C VAL A 42 6.37 -7.37 1.69
N PHE A 43 5.73 -7.91 2.72
CA PHE A 43 5.26 -7.12 3.83
C PHE A 43 5.92 -7.61 5.11
N ILE A 44 6.81 -6.75 5.60
CA ILE A 44 7.63 -6.97 6.78
C ILE A 44 7.11 -6.03 7.86
N ILE A 45 6.74 -6.58 9.01
CA ILE A 45 6.08 -5.77 10.05
C ILE A 45 6.55 -6.09 11.46
N GLU A 46 7.04 -7.30 11.72
CA GLU A 46 7.33 -7.73 13.08
C GLU A 46 8.85 -7.96 13.20
N LYS A 47 9.50 -7.07 13.95
CA LYS A 47 10.81 -7.34 14.54
C LYS A 47 10.59 -8.12 15.84
N ASP A 48 11.45 -9.08 16.13
CA ASP A 48 11.49 -9.69 17.46
C ASP A 48 11.71 -8.61 18.53
N GLY A 49 10.74 -8.47 19.44
CA GLY A 49 10.84 -7.61 20.61
C GLY A 49 10.54 -6.12 20.42
N ASN A 50 10.09 -5.65 19.25
CA ASN A 50 9.72 -4.24 19.06
C ASN A 50 8.55 -4.03 18.09
N THR A 51 7.50 -3.35 18.53
CA THR A 51 6.31 -3.02 17.73
C THR A 51 6.46 -1.66 17.03
N ARG A 52 7.47 -1.51 16.17
CA ARG A 52 7.57 -0.32 15.30
C ARG A 52 6.89 -0.61 13.97
N GLU A 53 5.79 0.09 13.73
CA GLU A 53 4.95 -0.04 12.52
C GLU A 53 4.97 1.23 11.65
N ASP A 54 6.06 1.99 11.74
CA ASP A 54 6.35 3.10 10.82
C ASP A 54 6.84 2.61 9.44
N GLY A 55 7.10 1.30 9.31
CA GLY A 55 7.58 0.67 8.09
C GLY A 55 8.93 1.22 7.65
N VAL A 56 9.77 1.65 8.59
CA VAL A 56 11.16 2.03 8.32
C VAL A 56 12.05 0.99 8.97
N MET A 57 12.74 0.20 8.14
CA MET A 57 13.65 -0.85 8.61
C MET A 57 14.99 -0.73 7.88
N THR A 58 16.07 -1.02 8.59
CA THR A 58 17.38 -1.24 7.96
C THR A 58 17.40 -2.56 7.19
N GLU A 59 18.36 -2.72 6.27
CA GLU A 59 18.54 -4.00 5.54
C GLU A 59 18.71 -5.18 6.49
N LEU A 60 19.55 -5.02 7.52
CA LEU A 60 19.76 -6.04 8.55
C LEU A 60 18.46 -6.39 9.29
N GLU A 61 17.63 -5.39 9.60
CA GLU A 61 16.34 -5.63 10.26
C GLU A 61 15.38 -6.39 9.35
N MET A 62 15.31 -6.03 8.05
CA MET A 62 14.51 -6.79 7.09
C MET A 62 15.06 -8.21 6.86
N GLU A 63 16.36 -8.43 6.99
CA GLU A 63 17.01 -9.74 6.90
C GLU A 63 16.50 -10.70 7.99
N SER A 64 16.41 -10.21 9.23
CA SER A 64 15.96 -10.98 10.40
C SER A 64 14.44 -11.00 10.64
N SER A 65 13.67 -10.21 9.90
CA SER A 65 12.24 -10.04 10.18
C SER A 65 11.38 -11.18 9.64
N THR A 66 10.26 -11.43 10.32
CA THR A 66 9.26 -12.39 9.85
C THR A 66 8.34 -11.75 8.81
N PHE A 67 8.16 -12.43 7.67
CA PHE A 67 7.24 -12.00 6.63
C PHE A 67 5.80 -12.37 6.95
N ILE A 68 4.89 -11.46 6.61
CA ILE A 68 3.46 -11.71 6.72
C ILE A 68 2.88 -11.81 5.31
N SER A 69 2.48 -13.03 4.97
CA SER A 69 1.98 -13.44 3.65
C SER A 69 0.46 -13.34 3.56
N LYS A 70 -0.26 -13.27 4.68
CA LYS A 70 -1.74 -13.22 4.70
C LYS A 70 -2.24 -12.12 5.64
N ALA A 71 -1.89 -10.88 5.35
CA ALA A 71 -2.49 -9.72 6.02
C ALA A 71 -3.71 -9.16 5.27
N GLU A 72 -4.66 -8.64 6.03
CA GLU A 72 -5.59 -7.60 5.57
C GLU A 72 -5.40 -6.37 6.45
N MET A 73 -5.47 -5.20 5.84
CA MET A 73 -5.49 -3.92 6.54
C MET A 73 -6.74 -3.17 6.11
N SER A 74 -7.34 -2.44 7.04
CA SER A 74 -8.52 -1.61 6.77
C SER A 74 -8.33 -0.24 7.38
N TYR A 75 -8.61 0.78 6.59
CA TYR A 75 -8.63 2.17 7.02
C TYR A 75 -10.02 2.75 6.73
N HIS A 76 -10.67 3.21 7.79
CA HIS A 76 -12.07 3.61 7.76
C HIS A 76 -12.23 5.12 7.73
N ALA A 77 -13.41 5.59 7.32
CA ALA A 77 -13.72 7.01 7.18
C ALA A 77 -13.52 7.84 8.46
N ASP A 78 -13.69 7.21 9.63
CA ASP A 78 -13.52 7.84 10.94
C ASP A 78 -12.07 7.85 11.46
N GLY A 79 -11.11 7.47 10.60
CA GLY A 79 -9.69 7.40 10.94
C GLY A 79 -9.30 6.15 11.73
N SER A 80 -10.23 5.23 11.99
CA SER A 80 -9.90 3.96 12.63
C SER A 80 -9.15 3.02 11.68
N PHE A 81 -8.23 2.25 12.26
CA PHE A 81 -7.43 1.27 11.55
C PHE A 81 -7.64 -0.11 12.15
N LEU A 82 -7.80 -1.11 11.30
CA LEU A 82 -7.87 -2.50 11.71
C LEU A 82 -6.94 -3.35 10.85
N ARG A 83 -6.12 -4.15 11.49
CA ARG A 83 -5.31 -5.18 10.86
C ARG A 83 -5.81 -6.56 11.23
N LYS A 84 -5.72 -7.46 10.27
CA LYS A 84 -6.00 -8.89 10.40
C LYS A 84 -4.80 -9.68 9.88
N ASN A 85 -4.09 -10.37 10.75
CA ASN A 85 -3.03 -11.31 10.36
C ASN A 85 -3.61 -12.74 10.36
N LYS A 86 -3.50 -13.43 9.21
CA LYS A 86 -3.99 -14.80 9.00
C LYS A 86 -2.88 -15.82 8.74
N ASP A 87 -1.62 -15.46 8.99
CA ASP A 87 -0.51 -16.43 8.87
C ASP A 87 -0.46 -17.40 10.06
N TYR A 88 -1.04 -17.00 11.20
CA TYR A 88 -1.19 -17.84 12.38
C TYR A 88 -2.50 -18.63 12.37
N ASN A 89 -2.52 -19.78 13.06
CA ASN A 89 -3.73 -20.58 13.26
C ASN A 89 -4.84 -19.77 13.95
N ASP A 90 -4.47 -18.94 14.92
CA ASP A 90 -5.35 -17.97 15.54
C ASP A 90 -5.24 -16.62 14.85
N ILE A 91 -6.33 -16.20 14.22
CA ILE A 91 -6.40 -14.91 13.53
C ILE A 91 -6.23 -13.79 14.56
N LYS A 92 -5.17 -12.99 14.40
CA LYS A 92 -4.92 -11.83 15.24
C LYS A 92 -5.54 -10.57 14.63
N TYR A 93 -6.29 -9.83 15.45
CA TYR A 93 -6.82 -8.52 15.12
C TYR A 93 -6.20 -7.47 16.01
N TYR A 94 -5.70 -6.39 15.43
CA TYR A 94 -5.13 -5.30 16.20
C TYR A 94 -5.10 -3.99 15.42
N ASN A 95 -4.93 -2.90 16.16
CA ASN A 95 -4.58 -1.61 15.57
C ASN A 95 -3.05 -1.48 15.63
N PRO A 96 -2.37 -1.36 14.47
CA PRO A 96 -0.92 -1.28 14.40
C PRO A 96 -0.32 -0.06 15.10
N TYR A 97 -1.14 0.96 15.38
CA TYR A 97 -0.73 2.19 16.04
C TYR A 97 -1.07 2.23 17.53
N GLY A 98 -1.66 1.16 18.08
CA GLY A 98 -2.00 1.03 19.49
C GLY A 98 -3.51 1.01 19.77
N LYS A 99 -3.87 0.49 20.95
CA LYS A 99 -5.27 0.34 21.38
C LYS A 99 -5.95 1.70 21.52
N GLY A 100 -7.07 1.87 20.81
CA GLY A 100 -7.88 3.10 20.87
C GLY A 100 -7.32 4.28 20.06
N VAL A 101 -6.15 4.12 19.44
CA VAL A 101 -5.56 5.15 18.57
C VAL A 101 -6.39 5.29 17.30
N ARG A 102 -6.67 6.53 16.91
CA ARG A 102 -7.33 6.88 15.67
C ARG A 102 -6.47 7.90 14.95
N TRP A 103 -6.36 7.73 13.63
CA TRP A 103 -5.80 8.76 12.77
C TRP A 103 -6.84 9.83 12.48
N THR A 104 -6.43 10.83 11.72
CA THR A 104 -7.31 11.89 11.21
C THR A 104 -8.46 11.27 10.42
N PRO A 105 -9.73 11.57 10.76
CA PRO A 105 -10.88 11.23 9.93
C PRO A 105 -10.72 11.80 8.52
N ILE A 106 -11.25 11.11 7.52
CA ILE A 106 -10.97 11.43 6.11
C ILE A 106 -11.44 12.82 5.71
N ASP A 107 -12.61 13.21 6.22
CA ASP A 107 -13.19 14.53 5.97
C ASP A 107 -12.42 15.66 6.69
N SER A 108 -11.52 15.31 7.61
CA SER A 108 -10.67 16.23 8.37
C SER A 108 -9.22 16.30 7.85
N ILE A 109 -8.85 15.52 6.83
CA ILE A 109 -7.53 15.61 6.20
C ILE A 109 -7.47 16.90 5.40
N VAL A 110 -6.62 17.84 5.82
CA VAL A 110 -6.47 19.14 5.17
C VAL A 110 -5.35 19.17 4.13
N ASP A 111 -4.35 18.29 4.25
CA ASP A 111 -3.15 18.21 3.41
C ASP A 111 -2.88 16.76 2.95
N PHE A 112 -2.06 15.99 3.66
CA PHE A 112 -1.71 14.60 3.36
C PHE A 112 -1.58 13.78 4.65
N GLN A 113 -2.06 12.55 4.60
CA GLN A 113 -2.09 11.62 5.73
C GLN A 113 -1.56 10.25 5.26
N PRO A 114 -0.32 9.87 5.61
CA PRO A 114 0.13 8.49 5.47
C PRO A 114 -0.80 7.56 6.25
N ILE A 115 -1.26 6.50 5.60
CA ILE A 115 -2.12 5.48 6.20
C ILE A 115 -1.44 4.11 6.26
N MET A 116 -0.33 3.92 5.54
CA MET A 116 0.38 2.64 5.51
C MET A 116 1.80 2.80 4.99
N HIS A 117 2.71 2.02 5.56
CA HIS A 117 4.08 1.85 5.11
C HIS A 117 4.35 0.36 4.86
N ILE A 118 4.99 0.00 3.74
CA ILE A 118 5.37 -1.38 3.39
C ILE A 118 6.85 -1.36 3.00
N CYS A 119 7.66 -2.16 3.70
CA CYS A 119 9.02 -2.46 3.27
C CYS A 119 9.06 -3.70 2.38
N ILE A 120 9.62 -3.55 1.19
CA ILE A 120 9.93 -4.62 0.25
C ILE A 120 11.44 -4.83 0.28
N ARG A 121 11.90 -6.01 0.70
CA ARG A 121 13.33 -6.31 0.85
C ARG A 121 14.05 -6.51 -0.49
N ARG A 122 13.57 -7.42 -1.33
CA ARG A 122 14.12 -7.69 -2.67
C ARG A 122 13.06 -8.27 -3.57
N MET A 123 13.11 -7.95 -4.86
CA MET A 123 12.14 -8.50 -5.81
C MET A 123 12.44 -9.94 -6.20
N GLU A 124 13.67 -10.42 -6.03
CA GLU A 124 14.04 -11.79 -6.37
C GLU A 124 13.24 -12.85 -5.60
N ILE A 125 12.96 -12.60 -4.31
CA ILE A 125 12.18 -13.52 -3.45
C ILE A 125 10.66 -13.40 -3.69
N TYR A 126 10.25 -12.52 -4.59
CA TYR A 126 8.86 -12.28 -4.90
C TYR A 126 8.30 -13.31 -5.88
N ASN A 127 7.31 -14.07 -5.44
CA ASN A 127 6.81 -15.22 -6.19
C ASN A 127 5.54 -14.94 -7.01
N LYS A 128 4.91 -13.77 -6.90
CA LYS A 128 3.63 -13.48 -7.59
C LYS A 128 3.82 -12.70 -8.90
N ARG A 129 4.60 -13.27 -9.80
CA ARG A 129 4.86 -12.76 -11.14
C ARG A 129 3.81 -13.25 -12.14
N ILE A 130 3.36 -12.38 -13.03
CA ILE A 130 2.62 -12.76 -14.25
C ILE A 130 3.35 -12.25 -15.49
N SER A 131 3.30 -13.02 -16.57
CA SER A 131 3.98 -12.68 -17.84
C SER A 131 3.10 -11.88 -18.80
N ASN A 132 1.77 -11.93 -18.61
CA ASN A 132 0.82 -11.21 -19.46
C ASN A 132 0.31 -9.97 -18.74
N ILE A 133 -0.05 -8.94 -19.52
CA ILE A 133 -0.72 -7.74 -19.00
C ILE A 133 -1.99 -8.19 -18.25
N PRO A 134 -2.22 -7.72 -17.01
CA PRO A 134 -3.46 -7.97 -16.29
C PRO A 134 -4.71 -7.61 -17.13
N ILE A 135 -5.70 -8.49 -17.15
CA ILE A 135 -6.97 -8.23 -17.84
C ILE A 135 -7.98 -7.67 -16.85
N ASP A 136 -8.44 -6.46 -17.12
CA ASP A 136 -9.46 -5.79 -16.32
C ASP A 136 -10.86 -6.39 -16.52
N THR A 137 -11.64 -6.37 -15.44
CA THR A 137 -13.06 -6.76 -15.42
C THR A 137 -13.89 -5.60 -14.87
N ASP A 138 -15.20 -5.78 -14.77
CA ASP A 138 -16.08 -4.78 -14.17
C ASP A 138 -15.82 -4.56 -12.67
N LYS A 139 -15.35 -5.59 -11.97
CA LYS A 139 -15.14 -5.55 -10.51
C LYS A 139 -13.68 -5.49 -10.09
N ARG A 140 -12.75 -5.75 -11.01
CA ARG A 140 -11.32 -5.79 -10.73
C ARG A 140 -10.59 -5.02 -11.82
N LYS A 141 -9.86 -3.99 -11.41
CA LYS A 141 -9.03 -3.14 -12.26
C LYS A 141 -7.57 -3.31 -11.88
N SER A 142 -6.69 -2.95 -12.78
CA SER A 142 -5.25 -3.07 -12.59
C SER A 142 -4.61 -1.69 -12.72
N HIS A 143 -3.72 -1.36 -11.80
CA HIS A 143 -2.84 -0.21 -11.92
C HIS A 143 -1.41 -0.73 -12.10
N ILE A 144 -0.73 -0.27 -13.15
CA ILE A 144 0.64 -0.69 -13.45
C ILE A 144 1.56 0.52 -13.23
N CYS A 145 2.52 0.38 -12.32
CA CYS A 145 3.60 1.33 -12.12
C CYS A 145 4.59 1.19 -13.28
N GLU A 146 4.52 2.12 -14.23
CA GLU A 146 5.37 2.18 -15.43
C GLU A 146 6.63 3.01 -15.13
N CYS A 147 7.59 2.41 -14.44
CA CYS A 147 8.89 3.03 -14.13
C CYS A 147 9.96 1.95 -14.02
N ASP A 148 10.30 1.34 -15.16
CA ASP A 148 11.19 0.17 -15.22
C ASP A 148 12.58 0.48 -14.65
N GLU A 149 13.04 1.74 -14.69
CA GLU A 149 14.34 2.17 -14.13
C GLU A 149 14.38 2.21 -12.59
N LEU A 150 13.22 2.25 -11.92
CA LEU A 150 13.14 2.20 -10.46
C LEU A 150 13.43 0.80 -9.94
N PHE A 151 12.95 -0.21 -10.66
CA PHE A 151 12.87 -1.59 -10.18
C PHE A 151 14.02 -2.46 -10.69
N ASP A 152 14.67 -3.14 -9.77
CA ASP A 152 15.60 -4.23 -10.02
C ASP A 152 15.38 -5.39 -9.02
N LEU A 153 16.03 -6.53 -9.29
CA LEU A 153 15.83 -7.78 -8.56
C LEU A 153 16.32 -7.73 -7.11
N GLU A 154 17.39 -6.98 -6.84
CA GLU A 154 18.04 -6.91 -5.53
C GLU A 154 17.55 -5.71 -4.71
N GLY A 155 16.87 -4.77 -5.35
CA GLY A 155 16.47 -3.51 -4.76
C GLY A 155 15.48 -3.67 -3.62
N THR A 156 15.65 -2.79 -2.62
CA THR A 156 14.73 -2.60 -1.51
C THR A 156 13.84 -1.39 -1.77
N TYR A 157 12.56 -1.46 -1.37
CA TYR A 157 11.60 -0.38 -1.58
C TYR A 157 10.77 -0.11 -0.33
N LEU A 158 10.45 1.16 -0.11
CA LEU A 158 9.41 1.61 0.81
C LEU A 158 8.21 2.07 0.01
N ILE A 159 7.04 1.49 0.28
CA ILE A 159 5.76 1.98 -0.22
C ILE A 159 5.07 2.76 0.88
N VAL A 160 4.67 3.99 0.56
CA VAL A 160 3.79 4.80 1.38
C VAL A 160 2.44 4.90 0.67
N LEU A 161 1.40 4.42 1.35
CA LEU A 161 0.03 4.72 0.97
C LEU A 161 -0.44 5.90 1.80
N PHE A 162 -1.00 6.90 1.13
CA PHE A 162 -1.49 8.09 1.82
C PHE A 162 -2.77 8.60 1.19
N ILE A 163 -3.51 9.36 1.99
CA ILE A 163 -4.69 10.09 1.55
C ILE A 163 -4.34 11.57 1.58
N ARG A 164 -4.55 12.27 0.47
CA ARG A 164 -4.41 13.72 0.42
C ARG A 164 -5.75 14.42 0.25
N HIS A 165 -5.80 15.66 0.67
CA HIS A 165 -6.89 16.56 0.33
C HIS A 165 -6.85 16.91 -1.17
N LYS A 166 -8.01 16.86 -1.83
CA LYS A 166 -8.15 17.06 -3.28
C LYS A 166 -7.65 18.41 -3.80
N SER A 167 -7.59 19.43 -2.95
CA SER A 167 -7.11 20.76 -3.35
C SER A 167 -5.59 20.83 -3.48
N PHE A 168 -4.86 19.88 -2.89
CA PHE A 168 -3.41 19.87 -2.99
C PHE A 168 -3.00 19.35 -4.36
N PRO A 169 -2.06 20.02 -5.06
CA PRO A 169 -1.52 19.51 -6.31
C PRO A 169 -0.78 18.20 -6.05
N PHE A 170 -0.82 17.30 -7.02
CA PHE A 170 -0.09 16.05 -6.97
C PHE A 170 0.60 15.85 -8.31
N CYS A 171 1.92 15.62 -8.25
CA CYS A 171 2.72 15.35 -9.43
C CYS A 171 2.88 13.84 -9.57
N ARG A 172 2.50 13.29 -10.73
CA ARG A 172 2.93 11.95 -11.09
C ARG A 172 4.39 12.04 -11.51
N CYS A 173 5.27 11.37 -10.78
CA CYS A 173 6.70 11.34 -11.07
C CYS A 173 7.20 9.90 -11.07
N GLY A 174 8.22 9.64 -11.87
CA GLY A 174 8.96 8.39 -11.92
C GLY A 174 10.41 8.72 -12.18
N SER A 175 11.30 8.12 -11.41
CA SER A 175 12.74 8.18 -11.57
C SER A 175 13.34 6.87 -11.07
N ARG A 176 14.63 6.65 -11.32
CA ARG A 176 15.37 5.51 -10.74
C ARG A 176 15.35 5.43 -9.20
N HIS A 177 14.93 6.48 -8.49
CA HIS A 177 14.89 6.53 -7.02
C HIS A 177 13.48 6.53 -6.44
N ASN A 178 12.46 7.01 -7.16
CA ASN A 178 11.10 7.10 -6.65
C ASN A 178 10.04 7.06 -7.75
N TYR A 179 8.83 6.66 -7.37
CA TYR A 179 7.63 6.72 -8.18
C TYR A 179 6.46 7.23 -7.35
N CYS A 180 5.68 8.15 -7.89
CA CYS A 180 4.48 8.67 -7.26
C CYS A 180 3.32 8.65 -8.26
N CYS A 181 2.18 8.08 -7.88
CA CYS A 181 0.99 8.09 -8.74
C CYS A 181 -0.30 8.14 -7.93
N LEU A 182 -1.34 8.64 -8.59
CA LEU A 182 -2.69 8.62 -8.08
C LEU A 182 -3.30 7.24 -8.27
N LEU A 183 -3.75 6.63 -7.17
CA LEU A 183 -4.43 5.33 -7.20
C LEU A 183 -5.93 5.49 -7.33
N TYR A 184 -6.51 6.44 -6.60
CA TYR A 184 -7.96 6.54 -6.48
C TYR A 184 -8.46 7.94 -6.12
N THR A 185 -9.50 8.39 -6.82
CA THR A 185 -10.32 9.54 -6.41
C THR A 185 -11.70 9.10 -5.94
N SER A 186 -12.13 9.56 -4.77
CA SER A 186 -13.53 9.49 -4.37
C SER A 186 -14.34 10.52 -5.18
N LYS A 187 -15.19 10.07 -6.12
CA LYS A 187 -16.07 10.97 -6.88
C LYS A 187 -17.47 10.99 -6.25
N LYS A 188 -17.87 12.10 -5.63
CA LYS A 188 -19.28 12.44 -5.41
C LYS A 188 -19.65 13.70 -6.19
N LYS A 189 -20.77 13.63 -6.93
CA LYS A 189 -21.30 14.74 -7.76
C LYS A 189 -21.95 15.87 -6.94
N LYS A 190 -22.28 15.67 -5.65
CA LYS A 190 -22.79 16.73 -4.78
C LYS A 190 -22.37 16.44 -3.34
N LYS A 191 -21.62 17.38 -2.74
CA LYS A 191 -21.10 17.45 -1.36
C LYS A 191 -20.01 16.41 -0.97
N MET A 192 -18.82 16.98 -0.76
CA MET A 192 -17.79 16.60 0.22
C MET A 192 -17.42 15.11 0.28
N SER A 193 -16.63 14.64 -0.67
CA SER A 193 -15.47 13.81 -0.27
C SER A 193 -14.22 14.59 -0.67
N THR A 194 -13.28 14.68 0.26
CA THR A 194 -12.07 15.50 0.16
C THR A 194 -10.81 14.67 -0.08
N GLY A 195 -10.81 13.40 0.32
CA GLY A 195 -9.66 12.50 0.20
C GLY A 195 -9.45 11.88 -1.20
N ILE A 196 -8.23 11.96 -1.70
CA ILE A 196 -7.68 11.20 -2.83
C ILE A 196 -6.62 10.26 -2.26
N MET A 197 -6.62 8.99 -2.68
CA MET A 197 -5.58 8.03 -2.29
C MET A 197 -4.51 7.98 -3.37
N ASP A 198 -3.27 8.15 -2.93
CA ASP A 198 -2.08 8.11 -3.76
C ASP A 198 -1.09 7.06 -3.22
N ILE A 199 -0.17 6.63 -4.09
CA ILE A 199 0.95 5.76 -3.75
C ILE A 199 2.25 6.50 -3.99
N PHE A 200 3.17 6.36 -3.06
CA PHE A 200 4.56 6.75 -3.23
C PHE A 200 5.43 5.51 -3.01
N LEU A 201 6.26 5.18 -3.99
CA LEU A 201 7.29 4.16 -3.88
C LEU A 201 8.64 4.84 -3.87
N LEU A 202 9.49 4.47 -2.92
CA LEU A 202 10.83 4.96 -2.76
C LEU A 202 11.78 3.77 -2.80
N LYS A 203 12.80 3.81 -3.65
CA LYS A 203 13.91 2.87 -3.58
C LYS A 203 14.77 3.22 -2.37
N GLN A 204 14.98 2.26 -1.49
CA GLN A 204 15.92 2.42 -0.38
C GLN A 204 17.31 2.14 -0.94
N GLU A 205 18.12 3.18 -1.10
CA GLU A 205 19.53 3.01 -1.41
C GLU A 205 20.22 2.48 -0.16
N GLY A 206 20.74 1.26 -0.25
CA GLY A 206 21.51 0.64 0.81
C GLY A 206 22.57 1.61 1.29
N HIS A 207 22.57 1.92 2.59
CA HIS A 207 23.75 2.47 3.22
C HIS A 207 24.81 1.38 3.19
N SER A 208 25.58 1.33 2.11
CA SER A 208 26.81 0.56 2.04
C SER A 208 27.69 1.02 3.20
N ARG A 209 27.78 0.21 4.25
CA ARG A 209 28.89 0.22 5.20
C ARG A 209 29.25 -1.20 5.54
#